data_AF-A0AAW2KNQ2-F1
#
_entry.id   AF-A0AAW2KNQ2-F1
#
_cell.length_a   1.000
_cell.length_b   1.000
_cell.length_c   1.000
_cell.angle_alpha   90.00
_cell.angle_beta   90.00
_cell.angle_gamma   90.00
#
_symmetry.space_group_name_H-M   'P 1'
#
loop_
_entity.id
_entity.type
_entity.pdbx_description
1 polymer ?
#
loop_
_entity_poly.entity_id
_entity_poly.type
_entity_poly.pdbx_seq_one_letter_code
_entity_poly.pdbx_strand_id
1 'polypeptide(L)'
;MPSNEFRTGGPSKQDLTSHVGPTTLAMFVSAHYGGEDVVLKFEEGEAWKKVFGPIFMYLNSGTNGSNPLSLWEEAKEQAVEQVESWPYSFPASEDFPTSAERGNVSGRLLVRDRCVSDEKMVGNGAYIGLAPPGEIGSWQTQGKVQAIWTVGEIQ
;
A
#
# COMPACT_ATOMS: atom_id res chain seq x y z
N MET A 1 -3.18 -5.23 -6.00
CA MET A 1 -3.07 -5.59 -4.56
C MET A 1 -4.14 -4.81 -3.82
N PRO A 2 -4.89 -5.46 -2.91
CA PRO A 2 -6.06 -4.84 -2.25
C PRO A 2 -5.68 -3.76 -1.22
N SER A 3 -4.49 -3.86 -0.61
CA SER A 3 -3.98 -2.86 0.33
C SER A 3 -2.45 -2.78 0.27
N ASN A 4 -1.92 -1.62 0.65
CA ASN A 4 -0.49 -1.36 0.81
C ASN A 4 -0.08 -1.16 2.28
N GLU A 5 -0.98 -1.39 3.24
CA GLU A 5 -0.77 -1.01 4.65
C GLU A 5 0.49 -1.60 5.29
N PHE A 6 0.92 -2.76 4.80
CA PHE A 6 2.08 -3.50 5.30
C PHE A 6 3.39 -3.14 4.63
N ARG A 7 3.38 -2.33 3.56
CA ARG A 7 4.60 -1.94 2.84
C ARG A 7 5.40 -0.90 3.62
N THR A 8 6.70 -0.85 3.35
CA THR A 8 7.64 0.13 3.91
C THR A 8 7.97 1.20 2.86
N GLY A 9 8.51 2.34 3.27
CA GLY A 9 8.97 3.39 2.32
C GLY A 9 7.89 4.36 1.83
N GLY A 10 6.63 4.18 2.24
CA GLY A 10 5.53 5.10 1.92
C GLY A 10 5.05 5.05 0.45
N PRO A 11 4.23 6.04 0.03
CA PRO A 11 3.49 6.00 -1.24
C PRO A 11 4.36 5.92 -2.50
N SER A 12 5.59 6.43 -2.45
CA SER A 12 6.50 6.48 -3.59
C SER A 12 7.48 5.31 -3.66
N LYS A 13 7.47 4.39 -2.69
CA LYS A 13 8.39 3.25 -2.66
C LYS A 13 8.07 2.28 -3.80
N GLN A 14 9.08 2.02 -4.61
CA GLN A 14 9.04 1.04 -5.69
C GLN A 14 9.69 -0.27 -5.26
N ASP A 15 9.21 -1.37 -5.82
CA ASP A 15 9.81 -2.69 -5.68
C ASP A 15 9.49 -3.56 -6.90
N LEU A 16 10.10 -4.74 -6.95
CA LEU A 16 9.92 -5.68 -8.04
C LEU A 16 8.51 -6.29 -8.02
N THR A 17 7.89 -6.36 -9.19
CA THR A 17 6.60 -7.04 -9.41
C THR A 17 6.75 -8.31 -10.27
N SER A 18 7.89 -8.47 -10.93
CA SER A 18 8.25 -9.64 -11.72
C SER A 18 9.75 -9.91 -11.70
N HIS A 19 10.16 -11.09 -12.16
CA HIS A 19 11.55 -11.49 -12.34
C HIS A 19 11.71 -12.35 -13.61
N VAL A 20 12.92 -12.82 -13.91
CA VAL A 20 13.19 -13.66 -15.09
C VAL A 20 12.26 -14.88 -15.14
N GLY A 21 11.77 -15.18 -16.35
CA GLY A 21 10.79 -16.23 -16.59
C GLY A 21 9.37 -15.84 -16.14
N PRO A 22 8.47 -16.82 -15.93
CA PRO A 22 7.10 -16.59 -15.47
C PRO A 22 7.04 -16.40 -13.95
N THR A 23 7.81 -15.44 -13.41
CA THR A 23 7.88 -15.16 -11.97
C THR A 23 7.20 -13.84 -11.65
N THR A 24 6.09 -13.91 -10.91
CA THR A 24 5.42 -12.74 -10.32
C THR A 24 5.84 -12.61 -8.86
N LEU A 25 6.08 -11.37 -8.42
CA LEU A 25 6.57 -11.06 -7.08
C LEU A 25 5.58 -10.16 -6.33
N ALA A 26 5.42 -10.44 -5.04
CA ALA A 26 4.76 -9.56 -4.09
C ALA A 26 5.75 -9.25 -2.96
N MET A 27 6.55 -8.21 -3.16
CA MET A 27 7.60 -7.83 -2.22
C MET A 27 6.99 -7.18 -0.97
N PHE A 28 7.41 -7.66 0.20
CA PHE A 28 6.96 -7.14 1.49
C PHE A 28 7.91 -6.05 2.03
N VAL A 29 9.21 -6.35 2.01
CA VAL A 29 10.29 -5.50 2.49
C VAL A 29 11.49 -5.74 1.59
N SER A 30 12.15 -4.67 1.15
CA SER A 30 13.39 -4.74 0.38
C SER A 30 14.17 -3.42 0.47
N ALA A 31 15.49 -3.52 0.35
CA ALA A 31 16.40 -2.37 0.23
C ALA A 31 16.33 -1.68 -1.15
N HIS A 32 15.60 -2.24 -2.14
CA HIS A 32 15.50 -1.66 -3.48
C HIS A 32 15.05 -0.20 -3.43
N TYR A 33 15.85 0.72 -3.98
CA TYR A 33 15.55 2.15 -4.05
C TYR A 33 15.35 2.86 -2.69
N GLY A 34 15.73 2.22 -1.57
CA GLY A 34 15.65 2.82 -0.22
C GLY A 34 16.84 2.48 0.69
N GLY A 35 17.73 1.58 0.28
CA GLY A 35 18.90 1.18 1.07
C GLY A 35 18.55 0.39 2.33
N GLU A 36 19.51 0.28 3.26
CA GLU A 36 19.30 -0.45 4.52
C GLU A 36 18.31 0.24 5.46
N ASP A 37 18.03 1.53 5.25
CA ASP A 37 17.16 2.31 6.13
C ASP A 37 15.68 1.94 6.03
N VAL A 38 15.26 1.30 4.93
CA VAL A 38 13.88 0.81 4.74
C VAL A 38 13.71 -0.68 5.05
N VAL A 39 14.81 -1.34 5.44
CA VAL A 39 14.82 -2.75 5.86
C VAL A 39 14.50 -2.83 7.34
N LEU A 40 13.78 -3.89 7.73
CA LEU A 40 13.49 -4.16 9.14
C LEU A 40 14.77 -4.50 9.91
N LYS A 41 15.09 -3.70 10.93
CA LYS A 41 16.22 -3.93 11.86
C LYS A 41 15.68 -4.32 13.22
N PHE A 42 16.17 -5.38 13.84
CA PHE A 42 15.70 -5.88 15.14
C PHE A 42 16.81 -5.89 16.17
N GLU A 43 16.47 -5.52 17.40
CA GLU A 43 17.37 -5.64 18.54
C GLU A 43 17.34 -7.05 19.14
N GLU A 44 18.39 -7.44 19.87
CA GLU A 44 18.43 -8.73 20.55
C GLU A 44 17.26 -8.85 21.55
N GLY A 45 16.46 -9.90 21.41
CA GLY A 45 15.29 -10.14 22.26
C GLY A 45 14.06 -9.28 21.93
N GLU A 46 14.07 -8.51 20.84
CA GLU A 46 12.92 -7.70 20.44
C GLU A 46 11.73 -8.57 20.02
N ALA A 47 10.65 -8.53 20.80
CA ALA A 47 9.38 -9.12 20.41
C ALA A 47 8.69 -8.23 19.37
N TRP A 48 8.38 -8.80 18.20
CA TRP A 48 7.69 -8.08 17.13
C TRP A 48 6.68 -8.97 16.41
N LYS A 49 5.62 -8.32 15.90
CA LYS A 49 4.58 -8.94 15.10
C LYS A 49 4.04 -7.96 14.07
N LYS A 50 3.87 -8.42 12.83
CA LYS A 50 3.23 -7.66 11.76
C LYS A 50 2.55 -8.63 10.79
N VAL A 51 1.36 -8.28 10.33
CA VAL A 51 0.67 -9.01 9.26
C VAL A 51 1.08 -8.42 7.90
N PHE A 52 1.58 -9.28 7.01
CA PHE A 52 1.82 -8.95 5.61
C PHE A 52 0.68 -9.54 4.76
N GLY A 53 0.06 -8.69 3.94
CA GLY A 53 -1.12 -9.07 3.16
C GLY A 53 -2.44 -8.91 3.94
N PRO A 54 -3.48 -9.70 3.61
CA PRO A 54 -3.52 -10.73 2.58
C PRO A 54 -3.10 -10.27 1.18
N ILE A 55 -2.43 -11.16 0.43
CA ILE A 55 -2.16 -10.99 -1.00
C ILE A 55 -3.17 -11.84 -1.77
N PHE A 56 -3.86 -11.22 -2.72
CA PHE A 56 -4.66 -11.93 -3.70
C PHE A 56 -3.84 -12.21 -4.96
N MET A 57 -3.80 -13.47 -5.40
CA MET A 57 -3.20 -13.90 -6.67
C MET A 57 -4.30 -14.39 -7.59
N TYR A 58 -4.44 -13.74 -8.75
CA TYR A 58 -5.40 -14.11 -9.77
C TYR A 58 -4.72 -14.86 -10.91
N LEU A 59 -5.30 -15.99 -11.33
CA LEU A 59 -4.86 -16.76 -12.48
C LEU A 59 -6.07 -17.02 -13.38
N ASN A 60 -6.04 -16.44 -14.57
CA ASN A 60 -7.00 -16.75 -15.63
C ASN A 60 -6.32 -17.45 -16.80
N SER A 61 -7.14 -18.00 -17.70
CA SER A 61 -6.67 -18.79 -18.84
C SER A 61 -7.62 -18.62 -20.02
N GLY A 62 -7.08 -18.72 -21.24
CA GLY A 62 -7.85 -18.70 -22.48
C GLY A 62 -7.65 -19.99 -23.28
N THR A 63 -8.58 -20.29 -24.18
CA THR A 63 -8.43 -21.37 -25.17
C THR A 63 -7.49 -20.96 -26.29
N ASN A 64 -6.97 -21.92 -27.07
CA ASN A 64 -6.14 -21.61 -28.24
C ASN A 64 -6.85 -20.65 -29.21
N GLY A 65 -6.17 -19.56 -29.56
CA GLY A 65 -6.73 -18.49 -30.39
C GLY A 65 -7.46 -17.39 -29.62
N SER A 66 -7.60 -17.51 -28.29
CA SER A 66 -8.08 -16.41 -27.44
C SER A 66 -7.14 -15.22 -27.54
N ASN A 67 -7.71 -14.01 -27.58
CA ASN A 67 -6.95 -12.78 -27.57
C ASN A 67 -6.33 -12.56 -26.18
N PRO A 68 -4.99 -12.51 -26.01
CA PRO A 68 -4.38 -12.27 -24.71
C PRO A 68 -4.81 -10.96 -24.05
N LEU A 69 -5.24 -9.96 -24.84
CA LEU A 69 -5.75 -8.71 -24.30
C LEU A 69 -7.04 -8.89 -23.50
N SER A 70 -7.90 -9.87 -23.83
CA SER A 70 -9.12 -10.10 -23.05
C SER A 70 -8.80 -10.63 -21.64
N LEU A 71 -7.78 -11.48 -21.52
CA LEU A 71 -7.30 -11.98 -20.22
C LEU A 71 -6.72 -10.83 -19.37
N TRP A 72 -6.05 -9.87 -20.02
CA TRP A 72 -5.55 -8.68 -19.34
C TRP A 72 -6.69 -7.77 -18.84
N GLU A 73 -7.70 -7.52 -19.67
CA GLU A 73 -8.87 -6.72 -19.26
C GLU A 73 -9.61 -7.35 -18.08
N GLU A 74 -9.88 -8.65 -18.14
CA GLU A 74 -10.48 -9.41 -17.04
C GLU A 74 -9.64 -9.35 -15.75
N ALA A 75 -8.31 -9.47 -15.86
CA ALA A 75 -7.43 -9.37 -14.70
C ALA A 75 -7.47 -7.97 -14.06
N LYS A 76 -7.69 -6.90 -14.84
CA LYS A 76 -7.89 -5.54 -14.31
C LYS A 76 -9.24 -5.41 -13.60
N GLU A 77 -10.31 -5.95 -14.17
CA GLU A 77 -11.63 -5.98 -13.54
C GLU A 77 -11.56 -6.68 -12.18
N GLN A 78 -10.95 -7.87 -12.14
CA GLN A 78 -10.71 -8.58 -10.90
C GLN A 78 -9.90 -7.74 -9.90
N ALA A 79 -8.87 -7.02 -10.36
CA ALA A 79 -8.06 -6.18 -9.47
C ALA A 79 -8.88 -5.07 -8.81
N VAL A 80 -9.83 -4.46 -9.53
CA VAL A 80 -10.75 -3.44 -8.98
C VAL A 80 -11.66 -4.06 -7.93
N GLU A 81 -12.31 -5.19 -8.23
CA GLU A 81 -13.18 -5.88 -7.27
C GLU A 81 -12.45 -6.24 -5.97
N GLN A 82 -11.18 -6.67 -6.06
CA GLN A 82 -10.39 -7.01 -4.88
C GLN A 82 -9.99 -5.79 -4.06
N VAL A 83 -9.77 -4.62 -4.69
CA VAL A 83 -9.56 -3.36 -3.96
C VAL A 83 -10.82 -2.95 -3.21
N GLU A 84 -12.00 -3.08 -3.83
CA GLU A 84 -13.29 -2.75 -3.19
C GLU A 84 -13.69 -3.76 -2.11
N SER A 85 -13.27 -5.02 -2.25
CA SER A 85 -13.52 -6.08 -1.26
C SER A 85 -12.64 -5.96 -0.02
N TRP A 86 -11.67 -5.06 0.00
CA TRP A 86 -10.81 -4.84 1.16
C TRP A 86 -11.54 -4.03 2.24
N PRO A 87 -11.41 -4.38 3.54
CA PRO A 87 -10.68 -5.52 4.10
C PRO A 87 -11.45 -6.84 4.05
N TYR A 88 -10.75 -7.94 3.76
CA TYR A 88 -11.36 -9.27 3.71
C TYR A 88 -11.82 -9.78 5.07
N SER A 89 -12.89 -10.58 5.09
CA SER A 89 -13.44 -11.20 6.30
C SER A 89 -12.98 -12.65 6.55
N PHE A 90 -12.37 -13.28 5.55
CA PHE A 90 -11.92 -14.68 5.66
C PHE A 90 -10.64 -14.91 6.49
N PRO A 91 -9.69 -13.96 6.65
CA PRO A 91 -8.51 -14.21 7.46
C PRO A 91 -8.89 -14.52 8.92
N ALA A 92 -8.49 -15.69 9.41
CA ALA A 92 -8.84 -16.17 10.75
C ALA A 92 -7.84 -15.79 11.85
N SER A 93 -6.77 -15.06 11.50
CA SER A 93 -5.78 -14.62 12.48
C SER A 93 -6.32 -13.48 13.32
N GLU A 94 -6.19 -13.57 14.64
CA GLU A 94 -6.51 -12.49 15.59
C GLU A 94 -5.64 -11.23 15.36
N ASP A 95 -4.51 -11.39 14.66
CA ASP A 95 -3.62 -10.27 14.34
C ASP A 95 -4.05 -9.47 13.12
N PHE A 96 -5.03 -9.99 12.38
CA PHE A 96 -5.58 -9.31 11.22
C PHE A 96 -6.82 -8.53 11.66
N PRO A 97 -6.76 -7.19 11.75
CA PRO A 97 -7.91 -6.41 12.19
C PRO A 97 -9.02 -6.50 11.13
N THR A 98 -10.20 -6.90 11.59
CA THR A 98 -11.41 -7.01 10.80
C THR A 98 -11.91 -5.63 10.36
N SER A 99 -12.88 -5.59 9.45
CA SER A 99 -13.50 -4.31 9.05
C SER A 99 -14.10 -3.54 10.23
N ALA A 100 -14.60 -4.23 11.26
CA ALA A 100 -15.24 -3.61 12.42
C ALA A 100 -14.23 -2.99 13.40
N GLU A 101 -12.98 -3.45 13.36
CA GLU A 101 -11.89 -2.96 14.22
C GLU A 101 -11.09 -1.83 13.56
N ARG A 102 -11.44 -1.49 12.31
CA ARG A 102 -10.81 -0.43 11.53
C ARG A 102 -11.66 0.84 11.59
N GLY A 103 -10.99 1.98 11.63
CA GLY A 103 -11.60 3.30 11.55
C GLY A 103 -11.25 4.02 10.26
N ASN A 104 -11.95 5.13 10.00
CA ASN A 104 -11.66 6.05 8.91
C ASN A 104 -11.33 7.43 9.47
N VAL A 105 -10.38 8.12 8.85
CA VAL A 105 -10.10 9.54 9.10
C VAL A 105 -10.36 10.29 7.81
N SER A 106 -11.20 11.31 7.89
CA SER A 106 -11.51 12.19 6.77
C SER A 106 -11.28 13.65 7.16
N GLY A 107 -10.96 14.48 6.18
CA GLY A 107 -10.65 15.89 6.39
C GLY A 107 -10.27 16.58 5.09
N ARG A 108 -9.91 17.86 5.19
CA ARG A 108 -9.48 18.68 4.05
C ARG A 108 -8.11 19.26 4.30
N LEU A 109 -7.16 18.97 3.41
CA LEU A 109 -5.85 19.61 3.41
C LEU A 109 -5.91 20.93 2.64
N LEU A 110 -5.60 22.03 3.33
CA LEU A 110 -5.49 23.35 2.72
C LEU A 110 -4.03 23.80 2.76
N VAL A 111 -3.48 24.13 1.58
CA VAL A 111 -2.10 24.57 1.40
C VAL A 111 -2.09 26.07 1.10
N ARG A 112 -1.18 26.81 1.75
CA ARG A 112 -0.95 28.21 1.43
C ARG A 112 0.43 28.36 0.81
N ASP A 113 0.45 28.60 -0.50
CA ASP A 113 1.67 28.85 -1.25
C ASP A 113 1.66 30.27 -1.80
N ARG A 114 2.38 31.17 -1.12
CA ARG A 114 2.44 32.61 -1.47
C ARG A 114 3.07 32.88 -2.84
N CYS A 115 3.77 31.90 -3.43
CA CYS A 115 4.32 32.03 -4.78
C CYS A 115 3.26 31.81 -5.86
N VAL A 116 2.12 31.17 -5.51
CA VAL A 116 1.02 30.87 -6.43
C VAL A 116 -0.21 31.73 -6.12
N SER A 117 -0.60 31.84 -4.86
CA SER A 117 -1.76 32.61 -4.41
C SER A 117 -1.64 33.02 -2.94
N ASP A 118 -2.18 34.18 -2.58
CA ASP A 118 -2.31 34.59 -1.17
C ASP A 118 -3.41 33.81 -0.43
N GLU A 119 -4.34 33.20 -1.18
CA GLU A 119 -5.44 32.38 -0.66
C GLU A 119 -5.01 30.95 -0.32
N LYS A 120 -5.82 30.28 0.51
CA LYS A 120 -5.64 28.85 0.79
C LYS A 120 -6.18 28.03 -0.37
N MET A 121 -5.38 27.12 -0.89
CA MET A 121 -5.74 26.21 -1.98
C MET A 121 -5.99 24.81 -1.43
N VAL A 122 -6.82 24.03 -2.11
CA VAL A 122 -6.99 22.60 -1.78
C VAL A 122 -5.72 21.86 -2.18
N GLY A 123 -5.18 21.04 -1.28
CA GLY A 123 -3.99 20.21 -1.51
C GLY A 123 -4.27 19.01 -2.41
N ASN A 124 -4.83 19.24 -3.59
CA ASN A 124 -5.16 18.21 -4.57
C ASN A 124 -3.90 17.48 -5.04
N GLY A 125 -3.98 16.15 -5.15
CA GLY A 125 -2.86 15.31 -5.58
C GLY A 125 -1.78 15.10 -4.51
N ALA A 126 -1.91 15.69 -3.31
CA ALA A 126 -0.95 15.47 -2.24
C ALA A 126 -1.14 14.08 -1.61
N TYR A 127 -0.05 13.38 -1.35
CA TYR A 127 -0.10 12.17 -0.52
C TYR A 127 -0.32 12.53 0.94
N ILE A 128 -1.30 11.89 1.56
CA ILE A 128 -1.62 12.04 2.98
C ILE A 128 -1.47 10.66 3.63
N GLY A 129 -0.63 10.58 4.65
CA GLY A 129 -0.33 9.33 5.36
C GLY A 129 -0.75 9.36 6.82
N LEU A 130 -1.17 8.20 7.34
CA LEU A 130 -1.29 7.92 8.76
C LEU A 130 -0.23 6.90 9.15
N ALA A 131 0.61 7.29 10.11
CA ALA A 131 1.66 6.46 10.67
C ALA A 131 1.66 6.59 12.20
N PRO A 132 2.17 5.59 12.94
CA PRO A 132 2.34 5.72 14.38
C PRO A 132 3.24 6.89 14.77
N PRO A 133 3.09 7.42 16.00
CA PRO A 133 3.97 8.47 16.52
C PRO A 133 5.45 8.07 16.45
N GLY A 134 6.32 9.03 16.16
CA GLY A 134 7.76 8.84 16.07
C GLY A 134 8.49 10.14 15.75
N GLU A 135 9.81 10.04 15.57
CA GLU A 135 10.64 11.17 15.17
C GLU A 135 10.19 11.75 13.82
N ILE A 136 10.47 13.03 13.59
CA ILE A 136 10.11 13.70 12.33
C ILE A 136 10.73 12.94 11.15
N GLY A 137 9.88 12.56 10.18
CA GLY A 137 10.29 11.80 8.98
C GLY A 137 10.43 10.29 9.18
N SER A 138 10.32 9.78 10.41
CA SER A 138 10.45 8.34 10.71
C SER A 138 9.46 7.46 9.95
N TRP A 139 8.31 7.99 9.53
CA TRP A 139 7.32 7.26 8.73
C TRP A 139 7.87 6.73 7.39
N GLN A 140 8.94 7.31 6.86
CA GLN A 140 9.56 6.87 5.59
C GLN A 140 10.42 5.62 5.76
N THR A 141 11.05 5.46 6.91
CA THR A 141 12.01 4.38 7.21
C THR A 141 11.43 3.34 8.15
N GLN A 142 10.39 3.69 8.90
CA GLN A 142 9.68 2.78 9.78
C GLN A 142 8.95 1.71 8.96
N GLY A 143 9.29 0.45 9.20
CA GLY A 143 8.68 -0.70 8.54
C GLY A 143 8.02 -1.70 9.48
N LYS A 144 8.22 -1.58 10.80
CA LYS A 144 7.77 -2.59 11.78
C LYS A 144 6.27 -2.58 12.04
N VAL A 145 5.61 -1.48 11.71
CA VAL A 145 4.19 -1.22 11.95
C VAL A 145 3.45 -1.01 10.63
N GLN A 146 2.12 -1.03 10.67
CA GLN A 146 1.28 -0.69 9.51
C GLN A 146 1.32 0.84 9.29
N ALA A 147 1.32 1.27 8.03
CA ALA A 147 1.19 2.66 7.64
C ALA A 147 0.24 2.76 6.44
N ILE A 148 -0.65 3.74 6.43
CA ILE A 148 -1.66 3.90 5.38
C ILE A 148 -1.45 5.25 4.71
N TRP A 149 -1.69 5.33 3.41
CA TRP A 149 -1.69 6.60 2.69
C TRP A 149 -2.79 6.63 1.65
N THR A 150 -3.21 7.84 1.31
CA THR A 150 -4.15 8.14 0.23
C THR A 150 -3.68 9.39 -0.52
N VAL A 151 -4.32 9.68 -1.66
CA VAL A 151 -4.13 10.93 -2.40
C VAL A 151 -5.30 11.85 -2.07
N GLY A 152 -5.02 13.13 -1.80
CA GLY A 152 -6.06 14.14 -1.62
C GLY A 152 -6.80 14.40 -2.93
N GLU A 153 -8.12 14.26 -2.93
CA GLU A 153 -8.99 14.51 -4.07
C GLU A 153 -9.75 15.83 -3.93
N ILE A 154 -10.18 16.40 -5.06
CA ILE A 154 -11.10 17.53 -5.07
C ILE A 154 -12.50 17.02 -4.72
N GLN A 155 -13.07 17.50 -3.62
CA GLN A 155 -14.50 17.41 -3.33
C GLN A 155 -15.20 18.71 -3.67
#